data_AF-A0A412EMS8-F1
#
_entry.id   AF-A0A412EMS8-F1
#
_cell.length_a   1.000
_cell.length_b   1.000
_cell.length_c   1.000
_cell.angle_alpha   90.00
_cell.angle_beta   90.00
_cell.angle_gamma   90.00
#
_symmetry.space_group_name_H-M   'P 1'
#
loop_
_entity.id
_entity.type
_entity.pdbx_description
1 polymer ?
#
loop_
_entity_poly.entity_id
_entity_poly.type
_entity_poly.pdbx_seq_one_letter_code
_entity_poly.pdbx_strand_id
1 'polypeptide(L)'
;MIDFTNKAITTKSDLESEQLLKKAVAQGFGLPKGEKALIANRFFRFIGTPYKQILIPATISHAEFDQAISYTDLFGDPETELRKIVDSATRWCRAYGYEHLSIFANEGIDKFSGKGLAKTSEGIIQRVDADVMKPRKITIAELEKQLGCPIEIVS
;
A
#
# COMPACT_ATOMS: atom_id res chain seq x y z
N MET A 1 0.41 4.46 5.86
CA MET A 1 -0.74 3.90 5.10
C MET A 1 -1.51 5.07 4.54
N ILE A 2 -1.87 5.06 3.25
CA ILE A 2 -2.62 6.17 2.63
C ILE A 2 -4.07 6.10 3.10
N ASP A 3 -4.55 7.15 3.76
CA ASP A 3 -5.96 7.27 4.14
C ASP A 3 -6.80 7.64 2.92
N PHE A 4 -7.84 6.86 2.63
CA PHE A 4 -8.76 7.12 1.51
C PHE A 4 -9.92 8.04 1.88
N THR A 5 -10.12 8.35 3.15
CA THR A 5 -11.28 9.10 3.63
C THR A 5 -11.45 10.43 2.90
N ASN A 6 -12.65 10.65 2.35
CA ASN A 6 -13.06 11.86 1.63
C ASN A 6 -12.23 12.14 0.36
N LYS A 7 -11.64 11.11 -0.26
CA LYS A 7 -10.91 11.20 -1.53
C LYS A 7 -11.72 10.61 -2.68
N ALA A 8 -11.50 11.15 -3.88
CA ALA A 8 -11.87 10.51 -5.13
C ALA A 8 -10.62 9.93 -5.77
N ILE A 9 -10.68 8.66 -6.18
CA ILE A 9 -9.54 7.95 -6.78
C ILE A 9 -9.95 7.40 -8.14
N THR A 10 -9.10 7.62 -9.14
CA THR A 10 -9.26 7.06 -10.48
C THR A 10 -8.29 5.93 -10.75
N THR A 11 -8.73 4.95 -11.54
CA THR A 11 -7.92 3.80 -11.97
C THR A 11 -7.91 3.70 -13.49
N LYS A 12 -6.87 3.08 -14.04
CA LYS A 12 -6.68 2.88 -15.49
C LYS A 12 -6.95 1.44 -15.93
N SER A 13 -6.92 0.48 -15.00
CA SER A 13 -7.10 -0.94 -15.30
C SER A 13 -7.91 -1.66 -14.23
N ASP A 14 -8.43 -2.83 -14.57
CA ASP A 14 -9.13 -3.70 -13.63
C ASP A 14 -8.22 -4.16 -12.48
N LEU A 15 -6.92 -4.35 -12.76
CA LEU A 15 -5.92 -4.70 -11.75
C LEU A 15 -5.77 -3.60 -10.69
N GLU A 16 -5.68 -2.33 -11.12
CA GLU A 16 -5.63 -1.19 -10.20
C GLU A 16 -6.90 -1.08 -9.36
N SER A 17 -8.07 -1.26 -9.99
CA SER A 17 -9.35 -1.26 -9.29
C SER A 17 -9.43 -2.38 -8.25
N GLU A 18 -9.01 -3.60 -8.59
CA GLU A 18 -8.98 -4.73 -7.66
C GLU A 18 -8.06 -4.42 -6.46
N GLN A 19 -6.84 -3.94 -6.72
CA GLN A 19 -5.88 -3.60 -5.67
C GLN A 19 -6.39 -2.47 -4.77
N LEU A 20 -7.01 -1.43 -5.36
CA LEU A 20 -7.62 -0.33 -4.63
C LEU A 20 -8.74 -0.82 -3.70
N LEU A 21 -9.64 -1.66 -4.21
CA LEU A 21 -10.78 -2.20 -3.45
C LEU A 21 -10.31 -3.08 -2.29
N LYS A 22 -9.31 -3.95 -2.49
CA LYS A 22 -8.72 -4.75 -1.41
C LYS A 22 -8.13 -3.87 -0.30
N LYS A 23 -7.41 -2.80 -0.67
CA LYS A 23 -6.86 -1.83 0.29
C LYS A 23 -7.98 -1.10 1.04
N ALA A 24 -9.07 -0.75 0.36
CA ALA A 24 -10.20 -0.07 0.97
C ALA A 24 -10.93 -0.95 1.98
N VAL A 25 -11.21 -2.21 1.63
CA VAL A 25 -11.81 -3.19 2.55
C VAL A 25 -10.93 -3.40 3.79
N ALA A 26 -9.61 -3.49 3.60
CA ALA A 26 -8.66 -3.60 4.71
C ALA A 26 -8.69 -2.37 5.64
N GLN A 27 -9.02 -1.17 5.12
CA GLN A 27 -9.22 0.05 5.91
C GLN A 27 -10.63 0.19 6.52
N GLY A 28 -11.50 -0.79 6.30
CA GLY A 28 -12.86 -0.85 6.84
C GLY A 28 -13.94 -0.21 5.96
N PHE A 29 -13.66 0.07 4.69
CA PHE A 29 -14.69 0.58 3.77
C PHE A 29 -15.65 -0.54 3.33
N GLY A 30 -16.94 -0.29 3.45
CA GLY A 30 -17.99 -1.14 2.90
C GLY A 30 -18.09 -0.99 1.38
N LEU A 31 -18.21 -2.13 0.68
CA LEU A 31 -18.45 -2.16 -0.76
C LEU A 31 -19.96 -2.13 -1.06
N PRO A 32 -20.43 -1.31 -2.02
CA PRO A 32 -21.85 -1.24 -2.36
C PRO A 32 -22.34 -2.48 -3.13
N LYS A 33 -21.43 -3.21 -3.77
CA LYS A 33 -21.67 -4.47 -4.49
C LYS A 33 -20.46 -5.38 -4.29
N GLY A 34 -20.54 -6.65 -4.73
CA GLY A 34 -19.40 -7.56 -4.70
C GLY A 34 -18.20 -7.02 -5.50
N GLU A 35 -16.98 -7.26 -5.01
CA GLU A 35 -15.72 -6.74 -5.56
C GLU A 35 -15.60 -6.92 -7.08
N LYS A 36 -15.92 -8.12 -7.60
CA LYS A 36 -15.87 -8.44 -9.03
C LYS A 36 -16.81 -7.59 -9.90
N ALA A 37 -17.91 -7.09 -9.34
CA ALA A 37 -18.81 -6.19 -10.07
C ALA A 37 -18.26 -4.75 -10.12
N LEU A 38 -17.28 -4.43 -9.27
CA LEU A 38 -16.76 -3.08 -9.11
C LEU A 38 -15.45 -2.85 -9.88
N ILE A 39 -14.68 -3.91 -10.21
CA ILE A 39 -13.37 -3.80 -10.88
C ILE A 39 -13.43 -3.04 -12.21
N ALA A 40 -14.54 -3.15 -12.95
CA ALA A 40 -14.71 -2.49 -14.25
C ALA A 40 -14.93 -0.97 -14.14
N ASN A 41 -15.16 -0.45 -12.92
CA ASN A 41 -15.27 0.99 -12.70
C ASN A 41 -13.88 1.63 -12.68
N ARG A 42 -13.85 2.94 -12.95
CA ARG A 42 -12.62 3.74 -13.06
C ARG A 42 -12.57 4.92 -12.10
N PHE A 43 -13.64 5.13 -11.33
CA PHE A 43 -13.78 6.24 -10.42
C PHE A 43 -14.44 5.75 -9.13
N PHE A 44 -13.79 6.02 -8.01
CA PHE A 44 -14.22 5.57 -6.69
C PHE A 44 -14.20 6.77 -5.73
N ARG A 45 -15.35 7.07 -5.11
CA ARG A 45 -15.46 8.11 -4.09
C ARG A 45 -15.55 7.48 -2.72
N PHE A 46 -14.62 7.83 -1.84
CA PHE A 46 -14.52 7.30 -0.49
C PHE A 46 -15.13 8.30 0.49
N ILE A 47 -16.13 7.88 1.26
CA ILE A 47 -16.78 8.69 2.28
C ILE A 47 -16.47 8.10 3.65
N GLY A 48 -16.02 8.92 4.60
CA GLY A 48 -15.70 8.46 5.96
C GLY A 48 -16.84 8.55 6.98
N THR A 49 -17.86 9.37 6.73
CA THR A 49 -18.89 9.74 7.72
C THR A 49 -20.29 9.67 7.09
N PRO A 50 -21.32 9.13 7.78
CA PRO A 50 -21.30 8.50 9.10
C PRO A 50 -20.66 7.10 9.13
N TYR A 51 -20.49 6.47 7.95
CA TYR A 51 -19.85 5.17 7.80
C TYR A 51 -18.86 5.19 6.65
N LYS A 52 -17.76 4.41 6.78
CA LYS A 52 -16.79 4.22 5.71
C LYS A 52 -17.43 3.45 4.54
N GLN A 53 -17.68 4.13 3.43
CA GLN A 53 -18.31 3.54 2.25
C GLN A 53 -17.66 4.02 0.95
N ILE A 54 -17.77 3.19 -0.09
CA ILE A 54 -17.36 3.52 -1.45
C ILE A 54 -18.60 3.84 -2.28
N LEU A 55 -18.63 5.02 -2.88
CA LEU A 55 -19.62 5.40 -3.88
C LEU A 55 -19.04 5.27 -5.28
N ILE A 56 -19.89 4.79 -6.20
CA ILE A 56 -19.61 4.77 -7.63
C ILE A 56 -20.69 5.62 -8.31
N PRO A 57 -20.40 6.91 -8.56
CA PRO A 57 -21.34 7.79 -9.23
C PRO A 57 -21.65 7.29 -10.65
N ALA A 58 -22.93 7.33 -11.03
CA ALA A 58 -23.35 7.00 -12.40
C ALA A 58 -22.97 8.10 -13.40
N THR A 59 -22.85 9.35 -12.91
CA THR A 59 -22.46 10.54 -13.67
C THR A 59 -21.40 11.28 -12.86
N ILE A 60 -20.34 11.71 -13.55
CA ILE A 60 -19.18 12.39 -12.95
C ILE A 60 -18.97 13.67 -13.75
N SER A 61 -18.92 14.82 -13.09
CA SER A 61 -18.58 16.07 -13.77
C SER A 61 -17.09 16.08 -14.15
N HIS A 62 -16.72 16.83 -15.19
CA HIS A 62 -15.31 16.94 -15.60
C HIS A 62 -14.46 17.52 -14.46
N ALA A 63 -14.99 18.51 -13.73
CA ALA A 63 -14.31 19.10 -12.58
C ALA A 63 -14.04 18.08 -11.45
N GLU A 64 -14.98 17.18 -11.17
CA GLU A 64 -14.76 16.12 -10.16
C GLU A 64 -13.75 15.08 -10.63
N PHE A 65 -13.69 14.81 -11.94
CA PHE A 65 -12.71 13.90 -12.51
C PHE A 65 -11.30 14.49 -12.45
N ASP A 66 -11.14 15.77 -12.78
CA ASP A 66 -9.85 16.48 -12.75
C ASP A 66 -9.29 16.64 -11.32
N GLN A 67 -10.16 16.72 -10.32
CA GLN A 67 -9.78 16.79 -8.91
C GLN A 67 -9.48 15.41 -8.29
N ALA A 68 -9.83 14.33 -8.98
CA ALA A 68 -9.58 12.98 -8.47
C ALA A 68 -8.10 12.61 -8.58
N ILE A 69 -7.62 11.88 -7.59
CA ILE A 69 -6.22 11.46 -7.52
C ILE A 69 -6.09 10.15 -8.29
N SER A 70 -5.12 10.02 -9.19
CA SER A 70 -4.93 8.75 -9.88
C SER A 70 -4.32 7.70 -8.94
N TYR A 71 -4.65 6.43 -9.18
CA TYR A 71 -4.04 5.31 -8.47
C TYR A 71 -2.51 5.34 -8.55
N THR A 72 -1.97 5.64 -9.74
CA THR A 72 -0.53 5.76 -9.97
C THR A 72 0.08 6.89 -9.14
N ASP A 73 -0.61 8.01 -8.93
CA ASP A 73 -0.08 9.11 -8.09
C ASP A 73 -0.05 8.72 -6.61
N LEU A 74 -0.96 7.85 -6.17
CA LEU A 74 -0.99 7.37 -4.79
C LEU A 74 0.04 6.27 -4.51
N PHE A 75 0.17 5.31 -5.43
CA PHE A 75 0.93 4.08 -5.18
C PHE A 75 2.23 3.97 -5.98
N GLY A 76 2.47 4.91 -6.89
CA GLY A 76 3.55 4.83 -7.86
C GLY A 76 3.22 3.88 -9.01
N ASP A 77 3.97 4.04 -10.09
CA ASP A 77 4.00 3.08 -11.19
C ASP A 77 4.97 1.94 -10.84
N PRO A 78 4.57 0.65 -10.93
CA PRO A 78 5.40 -0.46 -10.51
C PRO A 78 6.78 -0.51 -11.16
N GLU A 79 6.87 -0.26 -12.46
CA GLU A 79 8.15 -0.30 -13.20
C GLU A 79 9.03 0.88 -12.81
N THR A 80 8.45 2.07 -12.71
CA THR A 80 9.14 3.30 -12.33
C THR A 80 9.70 3.20 -10.91
N GLU A 81 8.91 2.68 -9.96
CA GLU A 81 9.37 2.46 -8.58
C GLU A 81 10.47 1.40 -8.52
N LEU A 82 10.34 0.29 -9.26
CA LEU A 82 11.40 -0.72 -9.33
C LEU A 82 12.70 -0.14 -9.91
N ARG A 83 12.60 0.69 -10.95
CA ARG A 83 13.77 1.36 -11.55
C ARG A 83 14.47 2.29 -10.56
N LYS A 84 13.72 3.05 -9.75
CA LYS A 84 14.31 3.89 -8.69
C LYS A 84 15.10 3.08 -7.66
N ILE A 85 14.60 1.89 -7.30
CA ILE A 85 15.29 0.97 -6.38
C ILE A 85 16.61 0.51 -7.02
N VAL A 86 16.57 0.06 -8.27
CA VAL A 86 17.76 -0.40 -9.02
C VAL A 86 18.78 0.73 -9.17
N ASP A 87 18.34 1.93 -9.59
CA ASP A 87 19.23 3.09 -9.74
C ASP A 87 19.93 3.46 -8.43
N SER A 88 19.18 3.44 -7.32
CA SER A 88 19.72 3.74 -5.99
C SER A 88 20.73 2.68 -5.56
N ALA A 89 20.40 1.40 -5.77
CA ALA A 89 21.28 0.26 -5.51
C ALA A 89 22.58 0.34 -6.33
N THR A 90 22.51 0.62 -7.63
CA THR A 90 23.67 0.75 -8.51
C THR A 90 24.57 1.92 -8.11
N ARG A 91 23.98 3.09 -7.78
CA ARG A 91 24.76 4.25 -7.29
C ARG A 91 25.48 3.92 -5.97
N TRP A 92 24.80 3.24 -5.05
CA TRP A 92 25.39 2.82 -3.78
C TRP A 92 26.56 1.84 -4.01
N CYS A 93 26.39 0.81 -4.85
CA CYS A 93 27.48 -0.11 -5.18
C CYS A 93 28.70 0.61 -5.75
N ARG A 94 28.48 1.54 -6.69
CA ARG A 94 29.55 2.35 -7.29
C ARG A 94 30.28 3.23 -6.26
N ALA A 95 29.56 3.80 -5.30
CA ALA A 95 30.13 4.70 -4.29
C ALA A 95 31.00 3.96 -3.26
N TYR A 96 30.67 2.71 -2.94
CA TYR A 96 31.33 1.94 -1.87
C TYR A 96 32.15 0.74 -2.37
N GLY A 97 32.29 0.55 -3.68
CA GLY A 97 33.16 -0.49 -4.26
C GLY A 97 32.59 -1.92 -4.20
N TYR A 98 31.27 -2.06 -4.21
CA TYR A 98 30.63 -3.38 -4.29
C TYR A 98 30.46 -3.81 -5.75
N GLU A 99 30.88 -5.03 -6.06
CA GLU A 99 30.78 -5.61 -7.41
C GLU A 99 29.44 -6.32 -7.63
N HIS A 100 28.85 -6.82 -6.53
CA HIS A 100 27.60 -7.54 -6.58
C HIS A 100 26.69 -7.13 -5.43
N LEU A 101 25.41 -6.91 -5.75
CA LEU A 101 24.34 -6.65 -4.78
C LEU A 101 23.11 -7.46 -5.17
N SER A 102 22.58 -8.22 -4.21
CA SER A 102 21.32 -8.94 -4.32
C SER A 102 20.34 -8.41 -3.27
N ILE A 103 19.14 -8.03 -3.71
CA ILE A 103 18.05 -7.60 -2.84
C ILE A 103 16.89 -8.57 -3.03
N PHE A 104 16.42 -9.15 -1.92
CA PHE A 104 15.26 -10.02 -1.88
C PHE A 104 14.18 -9.36 -1.03
N ALA A 105 12.95 -9.35 -1.51
CA ALA A 105 11.78 -8.96 -0.73
C ALA A 105 10.71 -10.02 -0.89
N ASN A 106 10.26 -10.60 0.22
CA ASN A 106 9.28 -11.67 0.25
C ASN A 106 8.08 -11.26 1.08
N GLU A 107 6.90 -11.51 0.54
CA GLU A 107 5.65 -11.42 1.29
C GLU A 107 5.48 -12.69 2.14
N GLY A 108 5.53 -12.52 3.47
CA GLY A 108 5.15 -13.55 4.43
C GLY A 108 3.69 -13.42 4.85
N ILE A 109 3.25 -14.25 5.80
CA ILE A 109 1.86 -14.23 6.30
C ILE A 109 1.58 -12.90 7.03
N ASP A 110 2.40 -12.58 8.04
CA ASP A 110 2.17 -11.42 8.93
C ASP A 110 3.09 -10.22 8.65
N LYS A 111 4.10 -10.40 7.81
CA LYS A 111 5.12 -9.38 7.52
C LYS A 111 5.68 -9.49 6.11
N PHE A 112 6.21 -8.39 5.60
CA PHE A 112 7.15 -8.39 4.49
C PHE A 112 8.56 -8.51 5.05
N SER A 113 9.37 -9.39 4.47
CA SER A 113 10.77 -9.60 4.88
C SER A 113 11.70 -9.27 3.72
N GLY A 114 12.72 -8.46 4.00
CA GLY A 114 13.72 -8.01 3.04
C GLY A 114 15.12 -8.48 3.44
N LYS A 115 15.94 -8.85 2.46
CA LYS A 115 17.35 -9.18 2.64
C LYS A 115 18.19 -8.48 1.57
N GLY A 116 19.17 -7.72 2.00
CA GLY A 116 20.22 -7.16 1.14
C GLY A 116 21.54 -7.88 1.39
N LEU A 117 22.23 -8.29 0.32
CA LEU A 117 23.56 -8.87 0.36
C LEU A 117 24.46 -8.18 -0.66
N ALA A 118 25.54 -7.56 -0.18
CA ALA A 118 26.53 -6.89 -1.02
C ALA A 118 27.90 -7.57 -0.86
N LYS A 119 28.67 -7.68 -1.95
CA LYS A 119 29.99 -8.31 -1.96
C LYS A 119 31.03 -7.43 -2.67
N THR A 120 32.20 -7.26 -2.07
CA THR A 120 33.36 -6.60 -2.68
C THR A 120 34.26 -7.62 -3.41
N SER A 121 35.18 -7.11 -4.24
CA SER A 121 36.22 -7.91 -4.91
C SER A 121 37.10 -8.70 -3.92
N GLU A 122 37.37 -8.12 -2.76
CA GLU A 122 38.14 -8.72 -1.66
C GLU A 122 37.36 -9.80 -0.89
N GLY A 123 36.11 -10.05 -1.27
CA GLY A 123 35.27 -11.07 -0.66
C GLY A 123 34.57 -10.63 0.62
N ILE A 124 34.61 -9.34 0.99
CA ILE A 124 33.87 -8.81 2.14
C ILE A 124 32.37 -8.84 1.80
N ILE A 125 31.58 -9.45 2.69
CA ILE A 125 30.13 -9.57 2.54
C ILE A 125 29.45 -8.67 3.56
N GLN A 126 28.61 -7.74 3.08
CA GLN A 126 27.69 -6.98 3.94
C GLN A 126 26.28 -7.52 3.79
N ARG A 127 25.59 -7.66 4.92
CA ARG A 127 24.21 -8.16 4.97
C ARG A 127 23.34 -7.25 5.82
N VAL A 128 22.13 -7.02 5.33
CA VAL A 128 21.06 -6.32 6.06
C VAL A 128 19.78 -7.13 5.92
N ASP A 129 19.07 -7.33 7.03
CA ASP A 129 17.73 -7.91 7.08
C ASP A 129 16.74 -6.82 7.54
N ALA A 130 15.56 -6.78 6.93
CA ALA A 130 14.51 -5.81 7.26
C ALA A 130 13.15 -6.51 7.34
N ASP A 131 12.33 -6.10 8.30
CA ASP A 131 10.97 -6.62 8.47
C ASP A 131 9.97 -5.47 8.55
N VAL A 132 8.87 -5.59 7.80
CA VAL A 132 7.75 -4.64 7.84
C VAL A 132 6.47 -5.41 8.15
N MET A 133 5.89 -5.16 9.33
CA MET A 133 4.66 -5.84 9.76
C MET A 133 3.47 -5.44 8.86
N LYS A 134 2.63 -6.42 8.52
CA LYS A 134 1.37 -6.14 7.82
C LYS A 134 0.35 -5.52 8.79
N PRO A 135 -0.57 -4.68 8.28
CA PRO A 135 -1.70 -4.22 9.07
C PRO A 135 -2.57 -5.41 9.48
N ARG A 136 -2.85 -5.55 10.78
CA ARG A 136 -3.79 -6.55 11.31
C ARG A 136 -4.82 -5.87 12.20
N LYS A 137 -6.03 -6.44 12.25
CA LYS A 137 -7.02 -6.05 13.26
C LYS A 137 -6.47 -6.43 14.64
N ILE A 138 -6.49 -5.47 15.55
CA ILE A 138 -6.12 -5.69 16.95
C ILE A 138 -7.44 -5.83 17.72
N THR A 139 -7.51 -6.84 18.58
CA THR A 139 -8.67 -7.04 19.45
C THR A 139 -8.69 -6.02 20.59
N ILE A 140 -9.87 -5.74 21.15
CA ILE A 140 -9.99 -4.84 22.32
C ILE A 140 -9.13 -5.38 23.47
N ALA A 141 -9.15 -6.69 23.73
CA ALA A 141 -8.32 -7.32 24.75
C ALA A 141 -6.81 -7.12 24.54
N GLU A 142 -6.32 -7.14 23.28
CA GLU A 142 -4.92 -6.84 22.97
C GLU A 142 -4.58 -5.36 23.24
N LEU A 143 -5.50 -4.44 22.90
CA LEU A 143 -5.35 -3.00 23.19
C LEU A 143 -5.37 -2.72 24.69
N GLU A 144 -6.31 -3.31 25.43
CA GLU A 144 -6.44 -3.18 26.89
C GLU A 144 -5.21 -3.72 27.61
N LYS A 145 -4.67 -4.86 27.15
CA LYS A 145 -3.43 -5.42 27.67
C LYS A 145 -2.23 -4.50 27.42
N GLN A 146 -2.18 -3.83 26.27
CA GLN A 146 -1.09 -2.92 25.93
C GLN A 146 -1.17 -1.59 26.69
N LEU A 147 -2.38 -1.08 26.90
CA LEU A 147 -2.64 0.20 27.57
C LEU A 147 -2.79 0.06 29.10
N GLY A 148 -3.00 -1.16 29.59
CA GLY A 148 -3.13 -1.46 31.02
C GLY A 148 -4.47 -1.01 31.63
N CYS A 149 -5.46 -0.67 30.80
CA CYS A 149 -6.78 -0.22 31.24
C CYS A 149 -7.88 -0.78 30.34
N PRO A 150 -9.12 -0.93 30.86
CA PRO A 150 -10.28 -1.26 30.05
C PRO A 150 -10.56 -0.15 29.04
N ILE A 151 -10.97 -0.52 27.83
CA ILE A 151 -11.25 0.41 26.74
C ILE A 151 -12.71 0.27 26.34
N GLU A 152 -13.44 1.38 26.43
CA GLU A 152 -14.81 1.50 25.94
C GLU A 152 -14.81 2.34 24.65
N ILE A 153 -15.38 1.80 23.57
CA ILE A 153 -15.55 2.55 22.32
C ILE A 153 -16.90 3.25 22.38
N VAL A 154 -16.90 4.56 22.62
CA VAL A 154 -18.11 5.38 22.60
C VAL A 154 -18.40 5.76 21.14
N SER A 155 -19.47 5.20 20.57
CA SER A 155 -19.95 5.47 19.20
C SER A 155 -20.92 6.63 19.14
#